data_AF-A0A8H6DU90-F1
#
_entry.id   AF-A0A8H6DU90-F1
#
_cell.length_a   1.000
_cell.length_b   1.000
_cell.length_c   1.000
_cell.angle_alpha   90.00
_cell.angle_beta   90.00
_cell.angle_gamma   90.00
#
_symmetry.space_group_name_H-M   'P 1'
#
loop_
_entity.id
_entity.type
_entity.pdbx_description
1 polymer ?
#
loop_
_entity_poly.entity_id
_entity_poly.type
_entity_poly.pdbx_seq_one_letter_code
_entity_poly.pdbx_strand_id
1 'polypeptide(L)'
;MAKCIEHLSGPASRTAGHAISFQERKNTQEKPLYCASPTNCDVWNDRVPKDTVAIEYTENKGWGGSVGLTRNGKPWQQLVYIASGYTLLGVMHELDHVLGMAHEHNHSDCDTYIKVTPKALADWDACWQSVHTHEDPLITPENLRCSIRLTIKYGCTCAAFVKNYVEPGWPIKSNAGFDIASIMHYASVSEYSNQRCITKGEYCPVMAYVDPKDHSKGTRLVEQVRRPSEKDLMWVKRNYP
;
A
#
# COMPACT_ATOMS: atom_id res chain seq x y z
N MET A 1 4.97 16.97 2.47
CA MET A 1 3.68 17.62 2.84
C MET A 1 3.24 18.71 1.86
N ALA A 2 3.97 19.82 1.65
CA ALA A 2 3.51 20.90 0.76
C ALA A 2 3.14 20.44 -0.66
N LYS A 3 3.98 19.61 -1.29
CA LYS A 3 3.67 19.02 -2.61
C LYS A 3 2.45 18.09 -2.62
N CYS A 4 2.18 17.38 -1.52
CA CYS A 4 0.97 16.55 -1.40
C CYS A 4 -0.28 17.45 -1.44
N ILE A 5 -0.25 18.57 -0.70
CA ILE A 5 -1.33 19.57 -0.70
C ILE A 5 -1.52 20.19 -2.09
N GLU A 6 -0.45 20.46 -2.83
CA GLU A 6 -0.55 20.91 -4.23
C GLU A 6 -1.30 19.89 -5.10
N HIS A 7 -0.99 18.60 -4.97
CA HIS A 7 -1.69 17.53 -5.70
C HIS A 7 -3.17 17.42 -5.30
N LEU A 8 -3.52 17.70 -4.04
CA LEU A 8 -4.91 17.74 -3.57
C LEU A 8 -5.73 18.95 -4.06
N SER A 9 -5.20 19.75 -4.99
CA SER A 9 -5.79 21.00 -5.49
C SER A 9 -5.68 22.18 -4.50
N GLY A 10 -4.69 22.14 -3.60
CA GLY A 10 -4.35 23.23 -2.69
C GLY A 10 -4.76 22.96 -1.22
N PRO A 11 -4.66 23.98 -0.35
CA PRO A 11 -5.00 23.85 1.07
C PRO A 11 -6.48 23.49 1.30
N ALA A 12 -6.76 22.90 2.47
CA ALA A 12 -8.11 22.60 2.94
C ALA A 12 -9.06 23.80 2.74
N SER A 13 -10.06 23.62 1.89
CA SER A 13 -11.01 24.66 1.52
C SER A 13 -12.18 24.10 0.72
N ARG A 14 -13.27 24.87 0.65
CA ARG A 14 -14.40 24.55 -0.24
C ARG A 14 -13.99 24.48 -1.71
N THR A 15 -13.00 25.28 -2.13
CA THR A 15 -12.50 25.31 -3.50
C THR A 15 -11.67 24.07 -3.83
N ALA A 16 -10.80 23.64 -2.91
CA ALA A 16 -10.03 22.41 -3.08
C ALA A 16 -10.95 21.16 -3.02
N GLY A 17 -12.04 21.25 -2.26
CA GLY A 17 -13.04 20.19 -2.11
C GLY A 17 -12.65 19.14 -1.08
N HIS A 18 -11.74 19.49 -0.16
CA HIS A 18 -11.37 18.64 0.96
C HIS A 18 -11.05 19.44 2.23
N ALA A 19 -11.10 18.77 3.39
CA ALA A 19 -10.73 19.29 4.70
C ALA A 19 -9.35 18.83 5.21
N ILE A 20 -8.58 18.07 4.42
CA ILE A 20 -7.25 17.59 4.81
C ILE A 20 -6.26 18.74 5.05
N SER A 21 -5.67 18.74 6.24
CA SER A 21 -4.55 19.61 6.61
C SER A 21 -3.51 18.82 7.40
N PHE A 22 -2.24 19.19 7.26
CA PHE A 22 -1.14 18.57 7.98
C PHE A 22 -0.58 19.55 9.00
N GLN A 23 -0.43 19.09 10.24
CA GLN A 23 0.14 19.89 11.32
C GLN A 23 1.18 19.06 12.07
N GLU A 24 2.43 19.53 12.08
CA GLU A 24 3.46 18.97 12.94
C GLU A 24 3.18 19.35 14.40
N ARG A 25 3.25 18.37 15.30
CA ARG A 25 3.14 18.60 16.74
C ARG A 25 4.46 19.12 17.26
N LYS A 26 4.42 20.27 17.95
CA LYS A 26 5.59 20.94 18.52
C LYS A 26 5.42 21.20 20.01
N ASN A 27 6.54 21.32 20.72
CA ASN A 27 6.56 21.72 22.12
C ASN A 27 6.45 23.24 22.26
N THR A 28 6.48 23.73 23.50
CA THR A 28 6.40 25.18 23.81
C THR A 28 7.59 25.99 23.30
N GLN A 29 8.65 25.33 22.82
CA GLN A 29 9.83 25.94 22.19
C GLN A 29 9.84 25.77 20.67
N GLU A 30 8.69 25.47 20.05
CA GLU A 30 8.55 25.26 18.59
C GLU A 30 9.40 24.10 18.02
N LYS A 31 9.85 23.16 18.86
CA LYS A 31 10.57 21.96 18.40
C LYS A 31 9.60 20.80 18.18
N PRO A 32 9.83 19.94 17.17
CA PRO A 32 8.99 18.75 16.95
C PRO A 32 8.89 17.89 18.21
N LEU A 33 7.68 17.43 18.52
CA LEU A 33 7.41 16.45 19.56
C LEU A 33 7.54 15.04 19.00
N TYR A 34 8.40 14.24 19.61
CA TYR A 34 8.45 12.81 19.32
C TYR A 34 7.21 12.11 19.86
N CYS A 35 6.68 11.18 19.07
CA CYS A 35 5.48 10.43 19.39
C CYS A 35 5.70 9.41 20.51
N ALA A 36 6.90 8.83 20.59
CA ALA A 36 7.28 7.86 21.62
C ALA A 36 8.78 7.97 21.95
N SER A 37 9.23 7.19 22.94
CA SER A 37 10.66 7.03 23.23
C SER A 37 11.41 6.44 22.02
N PRO A 38 12.63 6.91 21.70
CA PRO A 38 13.44 6.37 20.60
C PRO A 38 13.72 4.86 20.70
N THR A 39 13.70 4.31 21.91
CA THR A 39 14.03 2.90 22.18
C THR A 39 12.80 2.02 22.42
N ASN A 40 11.61 2.60 22.59
CA ASN A 40 10.40 1.85 22.88
C ASN A 40 9.14 2.64 22.44
N CYS A 41 8.51 2.18 21.36
CA CYS A 41 7.28 2.78 20.84
C CYS A 41 6.06 2.57 21.76
N ASP A 42 6.10 1.58 22.66
CA ASP A 42 5.04 1.37 23.66
C ASP A 42 5.01 2.50 24.71
N VAL A 43 6.12 3.24 24.87
CA VAL A 43 6.21 4.43 25.74
C VAL A 43 5.79 5.65 24.94
N TRP A 44 4.49 5.75 24.69
CA TRP A 44 3.89 6.87 23.98
C TRP A 44 4.01 8.18 24.78
N ASN A 45 4.22 9.28 24.08
CA ASN A 45 4.25 10.61 24.65
C ASN A 45 2.82 11.07 24.95
N ASP A 46 2.43 11.12 26.22
CA ASP A 46 1.08 11.53 26.65
C ASP A 46 0.68 12.95 26.23
N ARG A 47 1.62 13.79 25.77
CA ARG A 47 1.33 15.11 25.20
C ARG A 47 0.93 15.07 23.73
N VAL A 48 1.10 13.93 23.07
CA VAL A 48 0.74 13.72 21.67
C VAL A 48 -0.58 12.94 21.63
N PRO A 49 -1.63 13.45 20.95
CA PRO A 49 -2.90 12.72 20.83
C PRO A 49 -2.69 11.32 20.25
N LYS A 50 -3.43 10.34 20.77
CA LYS A 50 -3.28 8.92 20.37
C LYS A 50 -3.58 8.65 18.90
N ASP A 51 -4.39 9.50 18.26
CA ASP A 51 -4.73 9.41 16.83
C ASP A 51 -3.71 10.17 15.94
N THR A 52 -2.50 10.42 16.43
CA THR A 52 -1.45 11.10 15.66
C THR A 52 -0.69 10.09 14.80
N VAL A 53 -0.50 10.41 13.52
CA VAL A 53 0.35 9.65 12.61
C VAL A 53 1.81 9.85 13.00
N ALA A 54 2.47 8.78 13.41
CA ALA A 54 3.89 8.75 13.70
C ALA A 54 4.67 8.41 12.42
N ILE A 55 5.71 9.19 12.13
CA ILE A 55 6.60 8.96 10.98
C ILE A 55 7.92 8.44 11.50
N GLU A 56 8.32 7.25 11.06
CA GLU A 56 9.56 6.59 11.46
C GLU A 56 10.47 6.43 10.25
N TYR A 57 11.72 6.91 10.36
CA TYR A 57 12.74 6.60 9.37
C TYR A 57 13.43 5.27 9.71
N THR A 58 13.55 4.39 8.73
CA THR A 58 14.14 3.06 8.90
C THR A 58 15.15 2.77 7.80
N GLU A 59 16.39 2.46 8.18
CA GLU A 59 17.46 2.24 7.18
C GLU A 59 17.34 0.89 6.45
N ASN A 60 16.75 -0.13 7.11
CA ASN A 60 16.73 -1.53 6.66
C ASN A 60 15.32 -2.14 6.56
N LYS A 61 14.27 -1.33 6.56
CA LYS A 61 12.89 -1.80 6.30
C LYS A 61 12.37 -1.18 5.00
N GLY A 62 11.41 -1.84 4.37
CA GLY A 62 10.67 -1.26 3.24
C GLY A 62 9.81 -0.07 3.66
N TRP A 63 9.29 0.66 2.67
CA TRP A 63 8.26 1.67 2.90
C TRP A 63 6.97 1.00 3.37
N GLY A 64 6.16 1.72 4.14
CA GLY A 64 4.84 1.21 4.52
C GLY A 64 4.04 2.20 5.34
N GLY A 65 2.72 2.09 5.25
CA GLY A 65 1.77 2.98 5.90
C GLY A 65 0.62 2.18 6.49
N SER A 66 0.15 2.60 7.67
CA SER A 66 -1.11 2.09 8.21
C SER A 66 -2.28 2.51 7.31
N VAL A 67 -3.21 1.59 7.02
CA VAL A 67 -4.37 1.92 6.19
C VAL A 67 -5.54 2.46 7.02
N GLY A 68 -5.69 3.78 7.00
CA GLY A 68 -6.75 4.50 7.72
C GLY A 68 -6.56 4.54 9.25
N LEU A 69 -7.50 5.21 9.92
CA LEU A 69 -7.50 5.34 11.38
C LEU A 69 -7.99 4.06 12.06
N THR A 70 -7.13 3.47 12.88
CA THR A 70 -7.39 2.28 13.69
C THR A 70 -7.30 2.64 15.17
N ARG A 71 -8.38 2.37 15.92
CA ARG A 71 -8.47 2.68 17.36
C ARG A 71 -8.62 1.39 18.18
N ASN A 72 -7.53 0.65 18.34
CA ASN A 72 -7.53 -0.60 19.12
C ASN A 72 -6.69 -0.51 20.41
N GLY A 73 -6.45 0.71 20.90
CA GLY A 73 -5.78 0.96 22.19
C GLY A 73 -4.28 1.18 22.11
N LYS A 74 -3.64 1.00 20.95
CA LYS A 74 -2.22 1.27 20.74
C LYS A 74 -2.01 2.50 19.84
N PRO A 75 -1.50 3.64 20.36
CA PRO A 75 -1.37 4.87 19.59
C PRO A 75 -0.31 4.80 18.46
N TRP A 76 0.70 3.95 18.59
CA TRP A 76 1.72 3.71 17.55
C TRP A 76 1.22 2.81 16.42
N GLN A 77 -0.08 2.76 16.13
CA GLN A 77 -0.59 2.01 14.98
C GLN A 77 -0.90 2.88 13.77
N GLN A 78 -0.90 4.19 13.97
CA GLN A 78 -0.96 5.16 12.89
C GLN A 78 0.47 5.51 12.51
N LEU A 79 1.02 4.78 11.54
CA LEU A 79 2.44 4.81 11.24
C LEU A 79 2.70 4.99 9.75
N VAL A 80 3.76 5.73 9.46
CA VAL A 80 4.41 5.75 8.15
C VAL A 80 5.88 5.42 8.36
N TYR A 81 6.34 4.34 7.73
CA TYR A 81 7.73 3.97 7.60
C TYR A 81 8.30 4.60 6.34
N ILE A 82 9.37 5.37 6.51
CA ILE A 82 10.13 5.98 5.44
C ILE A 82 11.48 5.26 5.38
N ALA A 83 11.76 4.63 4.24
CA ALA A 83 13.02 3.93 4.03
C ALA A 83 14.07 4.80 3.33
N SER A 84 15.28 4.26 3.21
CA SER A 84 16.36 4.85 2.41
C SER A 84 15.93 5.04 0.94
N GLY A 85 16.52 6.02 0.26
CA GLY A 85 16.12 6.41 -1.10
C GLY A 85 14.92 7.34 -1.20
N TYR A 86 14.56 8.04 -0.09
CA TYR A 86 13.49 9.04 0.02
C TYR A 86 12.99 9.60 -1.32
N THR A 87 11.77 9.21 -1.71
CA THR A 87 11.11 9.79 -2.89
C THR A 87 9.82 10.47 -2.47
N LEU A 88 9.51 11.59 -3.14
CA LEU A 88 8.20 12.25 -2.99
C LEU A 88 7.05 11.28 -3.30
N LEU A 89 7.27 10.38 -4.27
CA LEU A 89 6.34 9.32 -4.63
C LEU A 89 6.01 8.42 -3.44
N GLY A 90 7.04 7.83 -2.81
CA GLY A 90 6.85 6.95 -1.65
C GLY A 90 6.08 7.65 -0.54
N VAL A 91 6.45 8.90 -0.20
CA VAL A 91 5.72 9.67 0.82
C VAL A 91 4.25 9.89 0.44
N MET A 92 3.94 10.20 -0.82
CA MET A 92 2.55 10.38 -1.24
C MET A 92 1.76 9.06 -1.15
N HIS A 93 2.34 7.96 -1.60
CA HIS A 93 1.75 6.63 -1.53
C HIS A 93 1.44 6.22 -0.08
N GLU A 94 2.41 6.36 0.83
CA GLU A 94 2.19 6.02 2.24
C GLU A 94 1.21 6.95 2.95
N LEU A 95 1.12 8.21 2.54
CA LEU A 95 0.11 9.12 3.08
C LEU A 95 -1.31 8.76 2.59
N ASP A 96 -1.45 8.32 1.34
CA ASP A 96 -2.75 7.86 0.83
C ASP A 96 -3.20 6.57 1.55
N HIS A 97 -2.26 5.69 1.94
CA HIS A 97 -2.56 4.62 2.91
C HIS A 97 -3.11 5.16 4.22
N VAL A 98 -2.45 6.13 4.85
CA VAL A 98 -2.95 6.74 6.10
C VAL A 98 -4.34 7.34 5.94
N LEU A 99 -4.67 7.88 4.77
CA LEU A 99 -6.02 8.35 4.45
C LEU A 99 -7.03 7.21 4.25
N GLY A 100 -6.60 5.96 4.16
CA GLY A 100 -7.46 4.78 4.09
C GLY A 100 -7.51 4.12 2.72
N MET A 101 -6.64 4.50 1.78
CA MET A 101 -6.56 3.84 0.48
C MET A 101 -5.76 2.54 0.59
N ALA A 102 -6.27 1.48 -0.02
CA ALA A 102 -5.55 0.21 -0.20
C ALA A 102 -4.78 0.25 -1.53
N HIS A 103 -3.88 -0.71 -1.76
CA HIS A 103 -3.31 -0.83 -3.10
C HIS A 103 -4.38 -1.18 -4.13
N GLU A 104 -4.25 -0.58 -5.31
CA GLU A 104 -5.24 -0.70 -6.36
C GLU A 104 -5.30 -2.11 -6.94
N HIS A 105 -4.17 -2.83 -7.00
CA HIS A 105 -4.15 -4.22 -7.47
C HIS A 105 -4.86 -5.20 -6.51
N ASN A 106 -5.18 -4.78 -5.27
CA ASN A 106 -6.01 -5.57 -4.36
C ASN A 106 -7.51 -5.31 -4.56
N HIS A 107 -7.92 -4.45 -5.48
CA HIS A 107 -9.34 -4.14 -5.73
C HIS A 107 -10.15 -5.41 -6.08
N SER A 108 -11.44 -5.45 -5.70
CA SER A 108 -12.30 -6.64 -5.81
C SER A 108 -12.67 -7.03 -7.24
N ASP A 109 -12.40 -6.19 -8.24
CA ASP A 109 -12.58 -6.47 -9.67
C ASP A 109 -11.25 -6.51 -10.44
N CYS A 110 -10.10 -6.49 -9.74
CA CYS A 110 -8.77 -6.30 -10.35
C CYS A 110 -8.45 -7.32 -11.45
N ASP A 111 -8.90 -8.58 -11.32
CA ASP A 111 -8.70 -9.64 -12.33
C ASP A 111 -9.33 -9.30 -13.70
N THR A 112 -10.21 -8.29 -13.78
CA THR A 112 -10.74 -7.76 -15.05
C THR A 112 -9.69 -6.93 -15.80
N TYR A 113 -8.83 -6.21 -15.07
CA TYR A 113 -7.93 -5.19 -15.59
C TYR A 113 -6.46 -5.61 -15.56
N ILE A 114 -6.10 -6.44 -14.59
CA ILE A 114 -4.73 -6.91 -14.38
C ILE A 114 -4.66 -8.42 -14.21
N LYS A 115 -3.52 -8.97 -14.57
CA LYS A 115 -3.13 -10.35 -14.31
C LYS A 115 -2.10 -10.38 -13.18
N VAL A 116 -2.46 -10.99 -12.07
CA VAL A 116 -1.53 -11.30 -10.96
C VAL A 116 -0.94 -12.68 -11.17
N THR A 117 0.39 -12.79 -11.20
CA THR A 117 1.13 -14.05 -11.37
C THR A 117 2.03 -14.29 -10.16
N PRO A 118 1.55 -14.96 -9.10
CA PRO A 118 2.35 -15.17 -7.87
C PRO A 118 3.68 -15.88 -8.13
N LYS A 119 3.72 -16.79 -9.10
CA LYS A 119 4.93 -17.50 -9.55
C LYS A 119 6.02 -16.57 -10.13
N ALA A 120 5.70 -15.32 -10.40
CA ALA A 120 6.64 -14.31 -10.83
C ALA A 120 7.29 -13.55 -9.65
N LEU A 121 6.87 -13.81 -8.41
CA LEU A 121 7.49 -13.26 -7.22
C LEU A 121 8.83 -13.93 -6.93
N ALA A 122 9.77 -13.16 -6.38
CA ALA A 122 11.13 -13.62 -6.11
C ALA A 122 11.19 -14.76 -5.08
N ASP A 123 10.28 -14.77 -4.11
CA ASP A 123 10.23 -15.73 -3.01
C ASP A 123 9.24 -16.88 -3.23
N TRP A 124 8.58 -16.94 -4.39
CA TRP A 124 7.46 -17.86 -4.63
C TRP A 124 7.81 -19.32 -4.35
N ASP A 125 8.93 -19.81 -4.89
CA ASP A 125 9.29 -21.24 -4.75
C ASP A 125 9.53 -21.62 -3.29
N ALA A 126 10.20 -20.75 -2.52
CA ALA A 126 10.44 -20.96 -1.10
C ALA A 126 9.14 -20.92 -0.28
N CYS A 127 8.29 -19.92 -0.55
CA CYS A 127 6.97 -19.82 0.07
C CYS A 127 6.11 -21.06 -0.23
N TRP A 128 6.01 -21.44 -1.52
CA TRP A 128 5.20 -22.57 -1.96
C TRP A 128 5.67 -23.89 -1.33
N GLN A 129 6.98 -24.14 -1.30
CA GLN A 129 7.54 -25.32 -0.66
C GLN A 129 7.21 -25.36 0.84
N SER A 130 7.33 -24.22 1.53
CA SER A 130 7.02 -24.11 2.96
C SER A 130 5.56 -24.44 3.24
N VAL A 131 4.64 -23.86 2.47
CA VAL A 131 3.20 -24.11 2.59
C VAL A 131 2.88 -25.58 2.27
N HIS A 132 3.36 -26.10 1.15
CA HIS A 132 3.04 -27.46 0.70
C HIS A 132 3.56 -28.56 1.63
N THR A 133 4.64 -28.28 2.37
CA THR A 133 5.20 -29.23 3.36
C THR A 133 4.37 -29.29 4.65
N HIS A 134 3.65 -28.23 5.01
CA HIS A 134 3.02 -28.08 6.33
C HIS A 134 1.49 -27.98 6.29
N GLU A 135 0.89 -27.75 5.12
CA GLU A 135 -0.55 -27.68 4.92
C GLU A 135 -1.10 -28.94 4.25
N ASP A 136 -2.43 -28.99 4.06
CA ASP A 136 -3.13 -30.07 3.37
C ASP A 136 -2.48 -30.39 2.00
N PRO A 137 -2.22 -31.67 1.67
CA PRO A 137 -1.69 -32.08 0.36
C PRO A 137 -2.51 -31.59 -0.84
N LEU A 138 -3.78 -31.26 -0.64
CA LEU A 138 -4.69 -30.73 -1.67
C LEU A 138 -4.54 -29.21 -1.89
N ILE A 139 -3.68 -28.51 -1.14
CA ILE A 139 -3.43 -27.10 -1.38
C ILE A 139 -2.89 -26.90 -2.79
N THR A 140 -3.50 -25.97 -3.53
CA THR A 140 -3.02 -25.57 -4.86
C THR A 140 -2.42 -24.16 -4.82
N PRO A 141 -1.59 -23.79 -5.81
CA PRO A 141 -1.12 -22.41 -5.97
C PRO A 141 -2.24 -21.37 -5.97
N GLU A 142 -3.40 -21.71 -6.54
CA GLU A 142 -4.56 -20.82 -6.59
C GLU A 142 -5.20 -20.65 -5.20
N ASN A 143 -5.26 -21.72 -4.40
CA ASN A 143 -5.72 -21.63 -3.01
C ASN A 143 -4.81 -20.73 -2.18
N LEU A 144 -3.49 -20.83 -2.37
CA LEU A 144 -2.54 -19.97 -1.67
C LEU A 144 -2.67 -18.50 -2.11
N ARG A 145 -2.78 -18.24 -3.43
CA ARG A 145 -2.99 -16.90 -3.99
C ARG A 145 -4.21 -16.18 -3.39
N CYS A 146 -5.27 -16.92 -3.07
CA CYS A 146 -6.51 -16.37 -2.54
C CYS A 146 -6.59 -16.33 -1.01
N SER A 147 -5.57 -16.82 -0.28
CA SER A 147 -5.65 -17.02 1.17
C SER A 147 -4.71 -16.11 1.94
N ILE A 148 -5.18 -14.91 2.29
CA ILE A 148 -4.42 -13.95 3.11
C ILE A 148 -3.92 -14.54 4.43
N ARG A 149 -4.71 -15.45 5.02
CA ARG A 149 -4.34 -16.15 6.26
C ARG A 149 -3.10 -17.01 6.07
N LEU A 150 -3.04 -17.80 4.99
CA LEU A 150 -1.92 -18.70 4.74
C LEU A 150 -0.68 -17.91 4.32
N THR A 151 -0.84 -16.91 3.44
CA THR A 151 0.28 -16.10 2.99
C THR A 151 0.92 -15.34 4.16
N ILE A 152 0.14 -14.79 5.09
CA ILE A 152 0.67 -14.17 6.32
C ILE A 152 1.30 -15.21 7.25
N LYS A 153 0.65 -16.37 7.48
CA LYS A 153 1.18 -17.43 8.37
C LYS A 153 2.59 -17.86 7.98
N TYR A 154 2.86 -17.96 6.68
CA TYR A 154 4.15 -18.41 6.15
C TYR A 154 5.08 -17.28 5.69
N GLY A 155 4.71 -16.01 5.94
CA GLY A 155 5.54 -14.86 5.57
C GLY A 155 5.79 -14.72 4.07
N CYS A 156 4.80 -15.10 3.26
CA CYS A 156 4.91 -15.06 1.81
C CYS A 156 4.61 -13.66 1.26
N THR A 157 5.46 -13.17 0.36
CA THR A 157 5.28 -11.88 -0.31
C THR A 157 3.97 -11.82 -1.12
N CYS A 158 3.44 -12.96 -1.57
CA CYS A 158 2.15 -13.01 -2.27
C CYS A 158 0.97 -12.51 -1.41
N ALA A 159 1.14 -12.36 -0.09
CA ALA A 159 0.18 -11.69 0.80
C ALA A 159 -0.21 -10.29 0.30
N ALA A 160 0.78 -9.51 -0.17
CA ALA A 160 0.57 -8.16 -0.69
C ALA A 160 -0.31 -8.12 -1.95
N PHE A 161 -0.50 -9.25 -2.64
CA PHE A 161 -1.27 -9.37 -3.88
C PHE A 161 -2.61 -10.09 -3.70
N VAL A 162 -2.97 -10.47 -2.47
CA VAL A 162 -4.25 -11.13 -2.21
C VAL A 162 -5.39 -10.13 -2.46
N LYS A 163 -6.27 -10.49 -3.37
CA LYS A 163 -7.42 -9.68 -3.76
C LYS A 163 -8.37 -9.44 -2.58
N ASN A 164 -8.93 -8.23 -2.52
CA ASN A 164 -9.95 -7.78 -1.58
C ASN A 164 -9.48 -7.68 -0.11
N TYR A 165 -8.18 -7.73 0.15
CA TYR A 165 -7.63 -7.60 1.49
C TYR A 165 -6.46 -6.62 1.54
N VAL A 166 -6.32 -5.97 2.68
CA VAL A 166 -5.12 -5.25 3.13
C VAL A 166 -4.52 -6.01 4.31
N GLU A 167 -3.21 -6.07 4.42
CA GLU A 167 -2.56 -6.67 5.59
C GLU A 167 -2.96 -5.94 6.89
N PRO A 168 -3.24 -6.66 7.99
CA PRO A 168 -3.02 -8.08 8.22
C PRO A 168 -4.24 -8.98 7.87
N GLY A 169 -5.18 -8.53 7.03
CA GLY A 169 -6.33 -9.33 6.58
C GLY A 169 -7.67 -8.59 6.60
N TRP A 170 -7.66 -7.28 6.43
CA TRP A 170 -8.84 -6.43 6.50
C TRP A 170 -9.50 -6.34 5.13
N PRO A 171 -10.82 -6.59 5.00
CA PRO A 171 -11.47 -6.57 3.71
C PRO A 171 -11.52 -5.15 3.15
N ILE A 172 -11.22 -5.01 1.86
CA ILE A 172 -11.32 -3.74 1.14
C ILE A 172 -12.79 -3.47 0.82
N LYS A 173 -13.27 -2.28 1.20
CA LYS A 173 -14.58 -1.78 0.78
C LYS A 173 -14.37 -0.64 -0.21
N SER A 174 -14.17 -0.99 -1.47
CA SER A 174 -14.08 0.02 -2.53
C SER A 174 -15.46 0.36 -3.06
N ASN A 175 -15.73 1.67 -3.14
CA ASN A 175 -16.91 2.25 -3.78
C ASN A 175 -16.54 3.02 -5.06
N ALA A 176 -15.29 2.89 -5.50
CA ALA A 176 -14.74 3.47 -6.72
C ALA A 176 -14.46 2.33 -7.71
N GLY A 177 -14.42 2.65 -9.01
CA GLY A 177 -14.02 1.67 -10.03
C GLY A 177 -12.52 1.67 -10.24
N PHE A 178 -11.96 0.52 -10.63
CA PHE A 178 -10.53 0.30 -10.82
C PHE A 178 -9.80 1.42 -11.57
N ASP A 179 -8.61 1.78 -11.12
CA ASP A 179 -7.75 2.81 -11.69
C ASP A 179 -6.31 2.38 -11.89
N ILE A 180 -5.99 1.90 -13.09
CA ILE A 180 -4.61 1.53 -13.46
C ILE A 180 -3.61 2.70 -13.31
N ALA A 181 -4.08 3.95 -13.28
CA ALA A 181 -3.26 5.13 -13.14
C ALA A 181 -3.16 5.63 -11.69
N SER A 182 -3.73 4.92 -10.72
CA SER A 182 -3.65 5.27 -9.31
C SER A 182 -2.21 5.24 -8.81
N ILE A 183 -1.84 6.20 -7.96
CA ILE A 183 -0.56 6.17 -7.24
C ILE A 183 -0.46 4.95 -6.33
N MET A 184 -1.59 4.35 -5.95
CA MET A 184 -1.69 3.15 -5.12
C MET A 184 -1.51 1.85 -5.90
N HIS A 185 -1.29 1.91 -7.22
CA HIS A 185 -1.06 0.73 -8.03
C HIS A 185 0.43 0.37 -8.10
N TYR A 186 0.78 -0.89 -7.80
CA TYR A 186 2.15 -1.37 -7.98
C TYR A 186 2.58 -1.39 -9.45
N ALA A 187 3.83 -1.00 -9.71
CA ALA A 187 4.45 -1.24 -11.01
C ALA A 187 4.66 -2.74 -11.26
N SER A 188 4.72 -3.14 -12.54
CA SER A 188 5.04 -4.52 -12.89
C SER A 188 6.42 -4.95 -12.43
N VAL A 189 7.40 -4.04 -12.52
CA VAL A 189 8.76 -4.26 -12.03
C VAL A 189 8.87 -3.59 -10.66
N SER A 190 9.03 -4.39 -9.62
CA SER A 190 9.14 -3.95 -8.23
C SER A 190 10.19 -4.79 -7.50
N GLU A 191 10.43 -4.47 -6.22
CA GLU A 191 11.30 -5.27 -5.35
C GLU A 191 10.80 -6.71 -5.13
N TYR A 192 9.51 -6.96 -5.35
CA TYR A 192 8.92 -8.30 -5.25
C TYR A 192 9.13 -9.15 -6.50
N SER A 193 9.55 -8.54 -7.60
CA SER A 193 9.67 -9.20 -8.90
C SER A 193 10.87 -10.16 -8.94
N ASN A 194 10.72 -11.30 -9.58
CA ASN A 194 11.86 -12.18 -9.86
C ASN A 194 12.85 -11.53 -10.85
N GLN A 195 14.02 -12.15 -10.99
CA GLN A 195 15.10 -11.63 -11.83
C GLN A 195 14.72 -11.48 -13.31
N ARG A 196 13.85 -12.34 -13.83
CA ARG A 196 13.41 -12.28 -15.23
C ARG A 196 12.57 -11.02 -15.48
N CYS A 197 11.65 -10.72 -14.58
CA CYS A 197 10.86 -9.49 -14.65
C CYS A 197 11.74 -8.25 -14.48
N ILE A 198 12.66 -8.25 -13.51
CA ILE A 198 13.57 -7.12 -13.28
C ILE A 198 14.43 -6.82 -14.51
N THR A 199 14.99 -7.84 -15.15
CA THR A 199 15.95 -7.66 -16.24
C THR A 199 15.33 -7.52 -17.62
N LYS A 200 14.16 -8.14 -17.85
CA LYS A 200 13.54 -8.21 -19.18
C LYS A 200 12.15 -7.58 -19.26
N GLY A 201 11.54 -7.24 -18.13
CA GLY A 201 10.12 -6.83 -18.10
C GLY A 201 9.18 -7.97 -18.52
N GLU A 202 9.62 -9.22 -18.38
CA GLU A 202 8.84 -10.40 -18.74
C GLU A 202 8.43 -11.18 -17.50
N TYR A 203 7.23 -11.77 -17.52
CA TYR A 203 6.76 -12.64 -16.44
C TYR A 203 6.83 -11.96 -15.07
N CYS A 204 6.15 -10.81 -14.96
CA CYS A 204 6.10 -9.99 -13.76
C CYS A 204 4.91 -10.34 -12.85
N PRO A 205 5.01 -10.04 -11.53
CA PRO A 205 3.94 -10.32 -10.57
C PRO A 205 2.61 -9.69 -10.92
N VAL A 206 2.62 -8.49 -11.51
CA VAL A 206 1.42 -7.78 -11.96
C VAL A 206 1.64 -7.29 -13.38
N MET A 207 0.66 -7.50 -14.25
CA MET A 207 0.64 -7.01 -15.64
C MET A 207 -0.76 -6.49 -15.95
N ALA A 208 -0.91 -5.42 -16.71
CA ALA A 208 -2.23 -4.96 -17.17
C ALA A 208 -2.65 -5.74 -18.41
N TYR A 209 -3.94 -6.11 -18.51
CA TYR A 209 -4.48 -6.58 -19.78
C TYR A 209 -4.46 -5.45 -20.81
N VAL A 210 -4.12 -5.78 -22.06
CA VAL A 210 -4.19 -4.82 -23.17
C VAL A 210 -5.64 -4.38 -23.40
N ASP A 211 -6.58 -5.32 -23.26
CA ASP A 211 -8.01 -5.08 -23.31
C ASP A 211 -8.70 -5.78 -22.12
N PRO A 212 -9.30 -5.05 -21.18
CA PRO A 212 -10.01 -5.62 -20.03
C PRO A 212 -11.21 -6.50 -20.40
N LYS A 213 -11.75 -6.35 -21.63
CA LYS A 213 -12.88 -7.14 -22.12
C LYS A 213 -12.45 -8.36 -22.94
N ASP A 214 -11.19 -8.39 -23.39
CA ASP A 214 -10.63 -9.46 -24.20
C ASP A 214 -9.19 -9.75 -23.78
N HIS A 215 -9.05 -10.63 -22.79
CA HIS A 215 -7.76 -11.02 -22.22
C HIS A 215 -6.86 -11.78 -23.20
N SER A 216 -7.40 -12.24 -24.34
CA SER A 216 -6.61 -12.93 -25.37
C SER A 216 -5.65 -11.99 -26.10
N LYS A 217 -5.89 -10.67 -26.06
CA LYS A 217 -5.00 -9.65 -26.61
C LYS A 217 -3.70 -9.47 -25.83
N GLY A 218 -3.50 -10.26 -24.77
CA GLY A 218 -2.27 -10.30 -23.99
C GLY A 218 -2.21 -9.22 -22.92
N THR A 219 -1.00 -9.00 -22.42
CA THR A 219 -0.73 -8.08 -21.32
C THR A 219 0.40 -7.12 -21.64
N ARG A 220 0.46 -6.01 -20.90
CA ARG A 220 1.52 -5.00 -20.95
C ARG A 220 2.02 -4.69 -19.54
N LEU A 221 3.22 -4.12 -19.48
CA LEU A 221 3.78 -3.61 -18.23
C LEU A 221 2.93 -2.44 -17.71
N VAL A 222 2.84 -2.37 -16.39
CA VAL A 222 2.35 -1.23 -15.64
C VAL A 222 3.55 -0.44 -15.17
N GLU A 223 3.63 0.81 -15.60
CA GLU A 223 4.69 1.73 -15.18
C GLU A 223 4.40 2.28 -13.78
N GLN A 224 5.46 2.66 -13.07
CA GLN A 224 5.32 3.31 -11.77
C GLN A 224 4.65 4.68 -11.94
N VAL A 225 3.44 4.80 -11.41
CA VAL A 225 2.74 6.08 -11.31
C VAL A 225 3.49 6.99 -10.34
N ARG A 226 3.67 8.26 -10.71
CA ARG A 226 4.50 9.23 -9.97
C ARG A 226 3.71 10.35 -9.27
N ARG A 227 2.39 10.38 -9.42
CA ARG A 227 1.49 11.38 -8.83
C ARG A 227 0.08 10.79 -8.67
N PRO A 228 -0.72 11.28 -7.72
CA PRO A 228 -2.13 10.88 -7.60
C PRO A 228 -2.89 11.10 -8.91
N SER A 229 -3.73 10.13 -9.27
CA SER A 229 -4.63 10.19 -10.40
C SER A 229 -5.83 11.09 -10.11
N GLU A 230 -6.65 11.36 -11.13
CA GLU A 230 -7.93 12.05 -10.92
C GLU A 230 -8.86 11.26 -9.97
N LYS A 231 -8.85 9.93 -10.04
CA LYS A 231 -9.69 9.08 -9.18
C LYS A 231 -9.17 9.03 -7.75
N ASP A 232 -7.86 9.06 -7.53
CA ASP A 232 -7.27 9.20 -6.19
C ASP A 232 -7.75 10.51 -5.54
N LEU A 233 -7.70 11.61 -6.29
CA LEU A 233 -8.17 12.91 -5.83
C LEU A 233 -9.68 12.93 -5.56
N MET A 234 -10.48 12.33 -6.45
CA MET A 234 -11.92 12.20 -6.24
C MET A 234 -12.24 11.38 -4.98
N TRP A 235 -11.49 10.31 -4.74
CA TRP A 235 -11.64 9.49 -3.55
C TRP A 235 -11.37 10.33 -2.30
N VAL A 236 -10.27 11.09 -2.27
CA VAL A 236 -9.93 11.97 -1.14
C VAL A 236 -11.03 13.00 -0.89
N LYS A 237 -11.45 13.74 -1.92
CA LYS A 237 -12.47 14.79 -1.79
C LYS A 237 -13.82 14.25 -1.33
N ARG A 238 -14.17 13.03 -1.74
CA ARG A 238 -15.41 12.36 -1.33
C ARG A 238 -15.38 11.93 0.14
N ASN A 239 -14.24 11.45 0.63
CA ASN A 239 -14.12 10.91 1.98
C ASN A 239 -13.75 11.97 3.03
N TYR A 240 -13.15 13.08 2.60
CA TYR A 240 -12.69 14.17 3.48
C TYR A 240 -13.20 15.54 3.00
N PRO A 241 -14.53 15.77 2.89
CA PRO A 241 -15.09 17.01 2.35
C PRO A 241 -14.81 18.25 3.21
#